data_AF-A6IQG4-F1
#
_entry.id   AF-A6IQG4-F1
#
_cell.length_a   1.000
_cell.length_b   1.000
_cell.length_c   1.000
_cell.angle_alpha   90.00
_cell.angle_beta   90.00
_cell.angle_gamma   90.00
#
_symmetry.space_group_name_H-M   'P 1'
#
loop_
_entity.id
_entity.type
_entity.pdbx_description
1 polymer ?
#
loop_
_entity_poly.entity_id
_entity_poly.type
_entity_poly.pdbx_seq_one_letter_code
_entity_poly.pdbx_strand_id
1 'polypeptide(L)'
;MRRRCGPALTSSTPCELWVWSKTWPCLPSLSSGTRVQGRALCWKHCLEWPSPEAVIKRLITEYIQKQETINLVVVPSNVDIATTEALKMAQEVDPQGDRTIGILTKPDLVDRGTEDKVVDVVRNLVCHLKKGYMIVKCRGQQDIQEQLSLAEALQKEQVFFKEHPQFRVLLEDGKATVPCLAKRLTMELTSHICPWSKMPSQRFHQTILVIF
;
A
#
# COMPACT_ATOMS: atom_id res chain seq x y z
N MET A 1 8.58 25.16 -0.75
CA MET A 1 7.37 26.01 -0.67
C MET A 1 6.30 25.26 0.11
N ARG A 2 6.01 25.68 1.36
CA ARG A 2 4.97 25.10 2.21
C ARG A 2 3.60 25.36 1.60
N ARG A 3 2.82 24.32 1.29
CA ARG A 3 1.37 24.46 1.04
C ARG A 3 0.65 24.22 2.36
N ARG A 4 0.03 25.29 2.90
CA ARG A 4 -0.99 25.19 3.94
C ARG A 4 -2.20 24.49 3.32
N CYS A 5 -2.78 23.50 4.00
CA CYS A 5 -4.14 23.07 3.69
C CYS A 5 -5.09 24.19 4.13
N GLY A 6 -5.92 24.67 3.21
CA GLY A 6 -7.01 25.61 3.51
C GLY A 6 -8.17 24.93 4.25
N PRO A 7 -9.19 25.68 4.69
CA PRO A 7 -10.24 25.17 5.56
C PRO A 7 -11.15 24.16 4.86
N ALA A 8 -11.69 23.26 5.68
CA ALA A 8 -12.50 22.11 5.32
C ALA A 8 -13.70 22.46 4.43
N LEU A 9 -13.73 21.88 3.23
CA LEU A 9 -14.94 21.69 2.45
C LEU A 9 -15.21 20.18 2.44
N THR A 10 -16.38 19.80 2.97
CA THR A 10 -16.99 18.47 2.80
C THR A 10 -17.20 18.22 1.32
N SER A 11 -16.18 17.69 0.66
CA SER A 11 -16.28 17.25 -0.72
C SER A 11 -16.52 15.74 -0.71
N SER A 12 -17.60 15.30 -1.36
CA SER A 12 -17.81 13.88 -1.73
C SER A 12 -16.75 13.35 -2.69
N THR A 13 -15.78 14.18 -3.09
CA THR A 13 -14.63 13.75 -3.85
C THR A 13 -13.56 13.19 -2.90
N PRO A 14 -13.06 11.97 -3.14
CA PRO A 14 -11.85 11.47 -2.51
C PRO A 14 -10.78 12.56 -2.50
N CYS A 15 -10.01 12.68 -1.41
CA CYS A 15 -8.73 13.37 -1.48
C CYS A 15 -7.91 12.67 -2.55
N GLU A 16 -7.83 13.26 -3.75
CA GLU A 16 -7.00 12.73 -4.83
C GLU A 16 -5.55 12.86 -4.39
N LEU A 17 -4.99 11.78 -3.86
CA LEU A 17 -3.55 11.68 -3.68
C LEU A 17 -2.94 11.44 -5.06
N TRP A 18 -2.59 12.53 -5.74
CA TRP A 18 -1.80 12.47 -6.97
C TRP A 18 -0.40 11.99 -6.62
N VAL A 19 -0.15 10.67 -6.72
CA VAL A 19 1.21 10.12 -6.67
C VAL A 19 1.88 10.46 -8.00
N TRP A 20 2.47 11.65 -8.05
CA TRP A 20 3.29 12.08 -9.17
C TRP A 20 4.67 11.41 -9.04
N SER A 21 4.89 10.27 -9.69
CA SER A 21 6.24 9.75 -9.89
C SER A 21 6.75 10.25 -11.24
N LYS A 22 7.79 11.09 -11.21
CA LYS A 22 8.53 11.51 -12.40
C LYS A 22 9.40 10.39 -13.00
N THR A 23 9.41 9.22 -12.38
CA THR A 23 10.15 8.04 -12.85
C THR A 23 9.38 6.79 -12.46
N TRP A 24 8.24 6.56 -13.10
CA TRP A 24 7.87 5.18 -13.42
C TRP A 24 8.85 4.72 -14.49
N PRO A 25 9.59 3.61 -14.31
CA PRO A 25 10.46 3.13 -15.36
C PRO A 25 9.58 2.86 -16.59
N CYS A 26 9.89 3.55 -17.69
CA CYS A 26 9.20 3.42 -18.95
C CYS A 26 9.11 1.92 -19.31
N LEU A 27 7.91 1.35 -19.24
CA LEU A 27 7.60 0.08 -19.89
C LEU A 27 7.80 0.30 -21.39
N PRO A 28 8.75 -0.38 -22.07
CA PRO A 28 9.08 -0.07 -23.47
C PRO A 28 8.00 -0.43 -24.49
N SER A 29 6.83 -0.94 -24.07
CA SER A 29 5.82 -1.51 -24.98
C SER A 29 4.41 -0.93 -24.86
N LEU A 30 4.16 0.08 -24.01
CA LEU A 30 2.89 0.80 -24.03
C LEU A 30 3.02 2.03 -24.94
N SER A 31 2.36 1.96 -26.10
CA SER A 31 2.14 3.08 -27.00
C SER A 31 1.80 4.35 -26.23
N SER A 32 2.49 5.44 -26.55
CA SER A 32 2.31 6.79 -26.02
C SER A 32 0.82 7.14 -25.84
N GLY A 33 0.30 7.07 -24.61
CA GLY A 33 -1.08 7.47 -24.34
C GLY A 33 -1.77 6.89 -23.10
N THR A 34 -1.28 5.79 -22.50
CA THR A 34 -1.96 5.21 -21.34
C THR A 34 -1.64 5.98 -20.06
N ARG A 35 -2.52 6.93 -19.70
CA ARG A 35 -2.46 7.63 -18.40
C ARG A 35 -3.01 6.70 -17.31
N VAL A 36 -2.12 6.05 -16.56
CA VAL A 36 -2.50 5.32 -15.33
C VAL A 36 -2.82 6.35 -14.26
N GLN A 37 -4.10 6.56 -13.97
CA GLN A 37 -4.58 7.52 -12.97
C GLN A 37 -4.97 6.77 -11.70
N GLY A 38 -4.01 6.46 -10.83
CA GLY A 38 -4.27 5.84 -9.53
C GLY A 38 -4.87 6.84 -8.55
N ARG A 39 -6.01 6.50 -7.92
CA ARG A 39 -6.54 7.23 -6.76
C ARG A 39 -6.18 6.47 -5.50
N ALA A 40 -5.41 7.06 -4.58
CA ALA A 40 -5.23 6.50 -3.25
C ALA A 40 -6.16 7.20 -2.26
N LEU A 41 -7.00 6.45 -1.55
CA LEU A 41 -7.71 6.93 -0.37
C LEU A 41 -6.81 6.65 0.86
N CYS A 42 -6.82 7.53 1.85
CA CYS A 42 -5.98 7.40 3.04
C CYS A 42 -6.86 7.45 4.30
N TRP A 43 -6.90 6.36 5.05
CA TRP A 43 -7.68 6.22 6.28
C TRP A 43 -7.10 7.02 7.46
N LYS A 44 -5.77 7.21 7.49
CA LYS A 44 -5.08 7.71 8.70
C LYS A 44 -5.33 9.17 9.07
N HIS A 45 -5.89 9.99 8.18
CA HIS A 45 -6.26 11.39 8.45
C HIS A 45 -7.77 11.62 8.58
N CYS A 46 -8.60 10.58 8.47
CA CYS A 46 -10.06 10.71 8.63
C CYS A 46 -10.53 10.65 10.09
N LEU A 47 -9.66 10.30 11.05
CA LEU A 47 -10.01 10.25 12.47
C LEU A 47 -10.14 11.64 13.14
N GLU A 48 -9.72 12.71 12.48
CA GLU A 48 -9.93 14.11 12.93
C GLU A 48 -11.15 14.78 12.27
N TRP A 49 -11.85 14.07 11.38
CA TRP A 49 -13.08 14.57 10.79
C TRP A 49 -14.30 14.07 11.58
N PRO A 50 -15.34 14.90 11.77
CA PRO A 50 -16.61 14.47 12.35
C PRO A 50 -17.42 13.63 11.34
N SER A 51 -16.77 12.85 10.49
CA SER A 51 -17.43 11.91 9.60
C SER A 51 -17.73 10.63 10.39
N PRO A 52 -18.99 10.18 10.47
CA PRO A 52 -19.31 8.91 11.10
C PRO A 52 -18.48 7.80 10.45
N GLU A 53 -17.93 6.89 11.24
CA GLU A 53 -17.19 5.70 10.79
C GLU A 53 -17.92 4.98 9.61
N ALA A 54 -19.25 4.97 9.67
CA ALA A 54 -20.13 4.45 8.62
C ALA A 54 -19.96 5.12 7.24
N VAL A 55 -19.69 6.42 7.18
CA VAL A 55 -19.48 7.15 5.92
C VAL A 55 -18.16 6.73 5.27
N ILE A 56 -17.09 6.64 6.05
CA ILE A 56 -15.78 6.21 5.57
C ILE A 56 -15.84 4.76 5.09
N LYS A 57 -16.45 3.87 5.88
CA LYS A 57 -16.67 2.47 5.51
C LYS A 57 -17.44 2.37 4.19
N ARG A 58 -18.56 3.08 4.05
CA ARG A 58 -19.36 3.09 2.80
C ARG A 58 -18.52 3.52 1.60
N LEU A 59 -17.76 4.61 1.71
CA LEU A 59 -16.92 5.10 0.62
C LEU A 59 -15.87 4.06 0.22
N ILE A 60 -15.21 3.40 1.18
CA ILE A 60 -14.22 2.36 0.90
C ILE A 60 -14.89 1.17 0.22
N THR A 61 -16.02 0.70 0.75
CA THR A 61 -16.82 -0.40 0.18
C THR A 61 -17.13 -0.16 -1.30
N GLU A 62 -17.54 1.06 -1.68
CA GLU A 62 -17.82 1.42 -3.07
C GLU A 62 -16.61 1.27 -4.02
N TYR A 63 -15.38 1.39 -3.51
CA TYR A 63 -14.16 1.21 -4.30
C TYR A 63 -13.65 -0.23 -4.26
N ILE A 64 -13.64 -0.89 -3.09
CA ILE A 64 -13.13 -2.27 -2.95
C ILE A 64 -14.05 -3.30 -3.61
N GLN A 65 -15.33 -3.00 -3.86
CA GLN A 65 -16.22 -3.92 -4.59
C GLN A 65 -15.89 -4.02 -6.08
N LYS A 66 -15.21 -3.02 -6.65
CA LYS A 66 -14.86 -2.99 -8.07
C LYS A 66 -13.72 -3.96 -8.36
N GLN A 67 -13.91 -4.82 -9.36
CA GLN A 67 -12.93 -5.85 -9.74
C GLN A 67 -11.67 -5.23 -10.38
N GLU A 68 -11.75 -4.01 -10.90
CA GLU A 68 -10.59 -3.29 -11.43
C GLU A 68 -9.72 -2.65 -10.33
N THR A 69 -10.16 -2.68 -9.07
CA THR A 69 -9.45 -2.14 -7.92
C THR A 69 -8.51 -3.19 -7.31
N ILE A 70 -7.23 -2.84 -7.21
CA ILE A 70 -6.26 -3.56 -6.38
C ILE A 70 -6.33 -2.98 -4.97
N ASN A 71 -6.58 -3.84 -3.98
CA ASN A 71 -6.63 -3.49 -2.58
C ASN A 71 -5.21 -3.56 -1.99
N LEU A 72 -4.72 -2.45 -1.45
CA LEU A 72 -3.43 -2.40 -0.75
C LEU A 72 -3.70 -2.17 0.74
N VAL A 73 -3.68 -3.25 1.53
CA VAL A 73 -3.97 -3.21 2.97
C VAL A 73 -2.69 -2.93 3.73
N VAL A 74 -2.62 -1.80 4.42
CA VAL A 74 -1.43 -1.34 5.15
C VAL A 74 -1.64 -1.54 6.65
N VAL A 75 -0.81 -2.39 7.26
CA VAL A 75 -0.92 -2.77 8.68
C VAL A 75 0.39 -2.45 9.40
N PRO A 76 0.40 -1.82 10.57
CA PRO A 76 1.59 -1.74 11.42
C PRO A 76 2.04 -3.13 11.86
N SER A 77 3.35 -3.38 11.91
CA SER A 77 3.90 -4.70 12.26
C SER A 77 3.77 -5.01 13.76
N ASN A 78 3.51 -3.99 14.58
CA ASN A 78 3.36 -4.11 16.03
C ASN A 78 1.92 -4.38 16.48
N VAL A 79 0.98 -4.57 15.53
CA VAL A 79 -0.41 -4.94 15.83
C VAL A 79 -0.73 -6.29 15.22
N ASP A 80 -1.68 -7.01 15.83
CA ASP A 80 -2.13 -8.29 15.29
C ASP A 80 -2.93 -8.08 14.01
N ILE A 81 -2.41 -8.61 12.91
CA ILE A 81 -3.02 -8.50 11.59
C ILE A 81 -4.44 -9.07 11.55
N ALA A 82 -4.72 -10.15 12.30
CA ALA A 82 -6.03 -10.79 12.32
C ALA A 82 -7.13 -9.88 12.91
N THR A 83 -6.73 -8.90 13.72
CA THR A 83 -7.65 -7.94 14.34
C THR A 83 -7.92 -6.70 13.47
N THR A 84 -7.20 -6.56 12.35
CA THR A 84 -7.25 -5.34 11.54
C THR A 84 -8.52 -5.29 10.69
N GLU A 85 -9.38 -4.30 10.94
CA GLU A 85 -10.64 -4.08 10.22
C GLU A 85 -10.44 -3.92 8.70
N ALA A 86 -9.35 -3.27 8.28
CA ALA A 86 -9.00 -3.12 6.87
C ALA A 86 -8.85 -4.46 6.14
N LEU A 87 -8.24 -5.47 6.79
CA LEU A 87 -8.08 -6.79 6.20
C LEU A 87 -9.41 -7.55 6.15
N LYS A 88 -10.24 -7.43 7.19
CA LYS A 88 -11.59 -8.03 7.20
C LYS A 88 -12.46 -7.49 6.07
N MET A 89 -12.52 -6.16 5.92
CA MET A 89 -13.26 -5.52 4.82
C MET A 89 -12.74 -5.96 3.44
N ALA A 90 -11.42 -6.11 3.29
CA ALA A 90 -10.85 -6.61 2.03
C ALA A 90 -11.25 -8.08 1.77
N GLN A 91 -11.22 -8.93 2.79
CA GLN A 91 -11.61 -10.34 2.70
C GLN A 91 -13.12 -10.54 2.42
N GLU A 92 -13.98 -9.63 2.88
CA GLU A 92 -15.42 -9.67 2.58
C GLU A 92 -15.71 -9.55 1.07
N VAL A 93 -14.90 -8.78 0.34
CA VAL A 93 -15.07 -8.52 -1.10
C VAL A 93 -14.05 -9.24 -1.99
N ASP A 94 -12.99 -9.79 -1.38
CA ASP A 94 -11.94 -10.58 -2.03
C ASP A 94 -11.49 -11.74 -1.12
N PRO A 95 -12.34 -12.77 -0.90
CA PRO A 95 -12.04 -13.87 0.03
C PRO A 95 -10.80 -14.69 -0.34
N GLN A 96 -10.44 -14.71 -1.62
CA GLN A 96 -9.27 -15.46 -2.13
C GLN A 96 -7.98 -14.61 -2.12
N GLY A 97 -8.09 -13.29 -1.87
CA GLY A 97 -6.95 -12.37 -1.92
C GLY A 97 -6.34 -12.25 -3.33
N ASP A 98 -7.15 -12.41 -4.38
CA ASP A 98 -6.70 -12.38 -5.79
C ASP A 98 -6.26 -10.99 -6.23
N ARG A 99 -6.81 -9.95 -5.59
CA ARG A 99 -6.60 -8.52 -5.86
C ARG A 99 -6.17 -7.74 -4.62
N THR A 100 -5.79 -8.44 -3.55
CA THR A 100 -5.40 -7.85 -2.27
C THR A 100 -3.93 -8.13 -1.95
N ILE A 101 -3.17 -7.08 -1.64
CA ILE A 101 -1.77 -7.13 -1.21
C ILE A 101 -1.68 -6.57 0.20
N GLY A 102 -1.07 -7.32 1.12
CA GLY A 102 -0.83 -6.83 2.48
C GLY A 102 0.55 -6.19 2.62
N ILE A 103 0.61 -5.02 3.24
CA ILE A 103 1.83 -4.26 3.48
C ILE A 103 2.01 -4.07 4.98
N LEU A 104 3.04 -4.70 5.54
CA LEU A 104 3.45 -4.46 6.90
C LEU A 104 4.37 -3.24 6.97
N THR A 105 4.10 -2.35 7.90
CA THR A 105 4.87 -1.10 8.12
C THR A 105 5.39 -1.03 9.54
N LYS A 106 6.30 -0.08 9.81
CA LYS A 106 6.87 0.12 11.15
C LYS A 106 7.48 -1.15 11.78
N PRO A 107 8.30 -1.92 11.03
CA PRO A 107 8.95 -3.11 11.57
C PRO A 107 9.90 -2.79 12.73
N ASP A 108 10.32 -1.53 12.86
CA ASP A 108 11.17 -1.00 13.92
C ASP A 108 10.47 -0.86 15.28
N LEU A 109 9.13 -0.92 15.32
CA LEU A 109 8.33 -0.84 16.55
C LEU A 109 7.89 -2.20 17.09
N VAL A 110 8.39 -3.29 16.48
CA VAL A 110 8.06 -4.65 16.92
C VAL A 110 8.84 -4.97 18.19
N ASP A 111 8.16 -5.52 19.19
CA ASP A 111 8.79 -5.90 20.45
C ASP A 111 9.74 -7.09 20.24
N ARG A 112 10.90 -7.03 20.89
CA ARG A 112 11.90 -8.10 20.83
C ARG A 112 11.33 -9.42 21.34
N GLY A 113 11.49 -10.47 20.56
CA GLY A 113 10.92 -11.81 20.80
C GLY A 113 9.56 -12.04 20.14
N THR A 114 9.01 -11.06 19.42
CA THR A 114 7.73 -11.23 18.68
C THR A 114 7.88 -11.08 17.16
N GLU A 115 9.09 -10.81 16.67
CA GLU A 115 9.38 -10.62 15.25
C GLU A 115 9.11 -11.89 14.43
N ASP A 116 9.23 -13.07 15.03
CA ASP A 116 8.91 -14.34 14.36
C ASP A 116 7.43 -14.37 13.92
N LYS A 117 6.52 -13.78 14.72
CA LYS A 117 5.12 -13.65 14.34
C LYS A 117 4.96 -12.75 13.10
N VAL A 118 5.74 -11.69 13.01
CA VAL A 118 5.73 -10.79 11.85
C VAL A 118 6.26 -11.52 10.61
N VAL A 119 7.32 -12.32 10.77
CA VAL A 119 7.86 -13.17 9.70
C VAL A 119 6.80 -14.17 9.21
N ASP A 120 6.05 -14.81 10.12
CA ASP A 120 4.97 -15.74 9.78
C ASP A 120 3.85 -15.07 8.99
N VAL A 121 3.47 -13.85 9.37
CA VAL A 121 2.50 -13.05 8.61
C VAL A 121 3.03 -12.77 7.19
N VAL A 122 4.27 -12.31 7.04
CA VAL A 122 4.86 -12.02 5.72
C VAL A 122 5.03 -13.28 4.87
N ARG A 123 5.24 -14.43 5.53
CA ARG A 123 5.28 -15.76 4.90
C ARG A 123 3.90 -16.32 4.55
N ASN A 124 2.84 -15.56 4.80
CA ASN A 124 1.47 -15.93 4.44
C ASN A 124 0.94 -17.11 5.26
N LEU A 125 1.44 -17.29 6.50
CA LEU A 125 1.10 -18.42 7.37
C LEU A 125 -0.07 -18.13 8.33
N VAL A 126 -0.39 -16.85 8.57
CA VAL A 126 -1.44 -16.43 9.51
C VAL A 126 -2.76 -16.14 8.79
N CYS A 127 -2.74 -15.18 7.87
CA CYS A 127 -3.86 -14.86 6.99
C CYS A 127 -3.38 -15.05 5.56
N HIS A 128 -4.09 -15.84 4.75
CA HIS A 128 -3.66 -16.14 3.40
C HIS A 128 -4.13 -15.06 2.42
N LEU A 129 -3.20 -14.46 1.67
CA LEU A 129 -3.46 -13.64 0.49
C LEU A 129 -2.72 -14.23 -0.71
N LYS A 130 -3.39 -14.41 -1.84
CA LYS A 130 -2.74 -14.98 -3.04
C LYS A 130 -1.62 -14.11 -3.58
N LYS A 131 -1.77 -12.78 -3.53
CA LYS A 131 -0.66 -11.86 -3.88
C LYS A 131 0.39 -11.72 -2.78
N GLY A 132 0.10 -12.20 -1.57
CA GLY A 132 0.99 -12.25 -0.43
C GLY A 132 1.19 -10.91 0.26
N TYR A 133 2.29 -10.86 1.02
CA TYR A 133 2.64 -9.75 1.90
C TYR A 133 4.02 -9.20 1.58
N MET A 134 4.17 -7.90 1.82
CA MET A 134 5.45 -7.19 1.79
C MET A 134 5.67 -6.45 3.11
N ILE A 135 6.91 -6.25 3.52
CA ILE A 135 7.26 -5.43 4.69
C ILE A 135 8.15 -4.26 4.29
N VAL A 136 7.84 -3.07 4.78
CA VAL A 136 8.59 -1.85 4.45
C VAL A 136 8.87 -1.03 5.70
N LYS A 137 10.02 -0.36 5.71
CA LYS A 137 10.38 0.63 6.71
C LYS A 137 10.29 2.02 6.10
N CYS A 138 9.26 2.75 6.50
CA CYS A 138 9.10 4.15 6.13
C CYS A 138 9.96 5.05 7.02
N ARG A 139 10.10 6.31 6.63
CA ARG A 139 10.75 7.34 7.45
C ARG A 139 10.04 7.48 8.80
N GLY A 140 10.82 7.52 9.87
CA GLY A 140 10.31 7.87 11.19
C GLY A 140 10.02 9.36 11.33
N GLN A 141 9.36 9.73 12.43
CA GLN A 141 9.07 11.14 12.72
C GLN A 141 10.36 11.97 12.86
N GLN A 142 11.42 11.37 13.41
CA GLN A 142 12.73 12.00 13.53
C GLN A 142 13.38 12.23 12.16
N ASP A 143 13.36 11.22 11.26
CA ASP A 143 13.93 11.36 9.92
C ASP A 143 13.22 12.47 9.10
N ILE A 144 11.93 12.69 9.36
CA ILE A 144 11.15 13.79 8.76
C ILE A 144 11.60 15.15 9.29
N GLN A 145 11.86 15.26 10.60
CA GLN A 145 12.36 16.50 11.22
C GLN A 145 13.76 16.84 10.71
N GLU A 146 14.60 15.83 10.53
CA GLU A 146 15.98 15.96 10.00
C GLU A 146 16.02 16.17 8.46
N GLN A 147 14.87 16.20 7.79
CA GLN A 147 14.75 16.36 6.33
C GLN A 147 15.59 15.37 5.51
N LEU A 148 15.70 14.11 5.97
CA LEU A 148 16.45 13.09 5.25
C LEU A 148 15.98 12.95 3.79
N SER A 149 16.95 12.76 2.89
CA SER A 149 16.67 12.56 1.46
C SER A 149 16.04 11.19 1.22
N LEU A 150 15.41 11.02 0.05
CA LEU A 150 14.75 9.74 -0.27
C LEU A 150 15.78 8.63 -0.47
N ALA A 151 16.91 8.96 -1.09
CA ALA A 151 18.02 8.03 -1.28
C ALA A 151 18.57 7.52 0.06
N GLU A 152 18.80 8.40 1.03
CA GLU A 152 19.28 8.02 2.36
C GLU A 152 18.25 7.18 3.12
N ALA A 153 16.96 7.51 3.02
CA ALA A 153 15.90 6.72 3.65
C ALA A 153 15.86 5.28 3.09
N LEU A 154 16.01 5.12 1.78
CA LEU A 154 16.07 3.79 1.13
C LEU A 154 17.33 3.02 1.53
N GLN A 155 18.47 3.71 1.69
CA GLN A 155 19.69 3.08 2.20
C GLN A 155 19.52 2.63 3.65
N LYS A 156 18.97 3.47 4.53
CA LYS A 156 18.65 3.11 5.91
C LYS A 156 17.69 1.92 5.99
N GLU A 157 16.69 1.85 5.11
CA GLU A 157 15.79 0.71 5.01
C GLU A 157 16.55 -0.57 4.64
N GLN A 158 17.39 -0.53 3.61
CA GLN A 158 18.19 -1.70 3.22
C GLN A 158 19.11 -2.17 4.34
N VAL A 159 19.81 -1.25 5.01
CA VAL A 159 20.68 -1.56 6.14
C VAL A 159 19.87 -2.20 7.28
N PHE A 160 18.72 -1.62 7.62
CA PHE A 160 17.84 -2.16 8.66
C PHE A 160 17.46 -3.62 8.39
N PHE A 161 16.96 -3.95 7.20
CA PHE A 161 16.57 -5.32 6.89
C PHE A 161 17.77 -6.27 6.78
N LYS A 162 18.93 -5.78 6.33
CA LYS A 162 20.14 -6.59 6.20
C LYS A 162 20.76 -6.96 7.55
N GLU A 163 20.76 -6.03 8.50
CA GLU A 163 21.36 -6.21 9.83
C GLU A 163 20.40 -6.88 10.82
N HIS A 164 19.09 -6.81 10.61
CA HIS A 164 18.11 -7.40 11.51
C HIS A 164 18.08 -8.94 11.40
N PRO A 165 18.39 -9.70 12.47
CA PRO A 165 18.56 -11.17 12.39
C PRO A 165 17.34 -11.91 11.83
N GLN A 166 16.13 -11.57 12.30
CA GLN A 166 14.89 -12.22 11.86
C GLN A 166 14.34 -11.69 10.53
N PHE A 167 14.51 -10.40 10.21
CA PHE A 167 13.95 -9.83 8.99
C PHE A 167 14.86 -9.96 7.77
N ARG A 168 16.15 -10.31 7.97
CA ARG A 168 17.08 -10.56 6.85
C ARG A 168 16.54 -11.62 5.89
N VAL A 169 15.89 -12.65 6.39
CA VAL A 169 15.29 -13.69 5.54
C VAL A 169 14.19 -13.14 4.63
N LEU A 170 13.43 -12.13 5.09
CA LEU A 170 12.38 -11.49 4.29
C LEU A 170 12.98 -10.65 3.16
N LEU A 171 14.18 -10.09 3.37
CA LEU A 171 14.93 -9.40 2.32
C LEU A 171 15.43 -10.38 1.25
N GLU A 172 15.97 -11.52 1.68
CA GLU A 172 16.44 -12.60 0.79
C GLU A 172 15.28 -13.21 -0.03
N ASP A 173 14.11 -13.38 0.59
CA ASP A 173 12.87 -13.82 -0.07
C ASP A 173 12.28 -12.78 -1.03
N GLY A 174 12.87 -11.57 -1.11
CA GLY A 174 12.37 -10.46 -1.94
C GLY A 174 11.05 -9.87 -1.45
N LYS A 175 10.67 -10.11 -0.18
CA LYS A 175 9.43 -9.66 0.46
C LYS A 175 9.60 -8.41 1.32
N ALA A 176 10.82 -7.90 1.46
CA ALA A 176 11.10 -6.66 2.19
C ALA A 176 11.53 -5.53 1.25
N THR A 177 11.40 -4.29 1.73
CA THR A 177 11.84 -3.02 1.13
C THR A 177 10.89 -2.34 0.14
N VAL A 178 10.94 -1.00 0.11
CA VAL A 178 10.19 -0.15 -0.82
C VAL A 178 10.54 -0.42 -2.28
N PRO A 179 11.82 -0.60 -2.70
CA PRO A 179 12.15 -0.92 -4.08
C PRO A 179 11.54 -2.25 -4.55
N CYS A 180 11.56 -3.30 -3.71
CA CYS A 180 10.91 -4.57 -4.03
C CYS A 180 9.39 -4.40 -4.12
N LEU A 181 8.79 -3.62 -3.21
CA LEU A 181 7.37 -3.30 -3.27
C LEU A 181 7.00 -2.57 -4.56
N ALA A 182 7.77 -1.55 -4.96
CA ALA A 182 7.52 -0.81 -6.20
C ALA A 182 7.59 -1.71 -7.44
N LYS A 183 8.59 -2.62 -7.48
CA LYS A 183 8.70 -3.62 -8.55
C LYS A 183 7.48 -4.54 -8.57
N ARG A 184 7.06 -5.05 -7.40
CA ARG A 184 5.90 -5.93 -7.27
C ARG A 184 4.60 -5.24 -7.70
N LEU A 185 4.34 -4.03 -7.21
CA LEU A 185 3.17 -3.25 -7.60
C LEU A 185 3.14 -2.99 -9.10
N THR A 186 4.28 -2.69 -9.72
CA THR A 186 4.38 -2.52 -11.17
C THR A 186 4.00 -3.78 -11.94
N MET A 187 4.46 -4.95 -11.48
CA MET A 187 4.10 -6.25 -12.07
C MET A 187 2.60 -6.54 -11.90
N GLU A 188 2.05 -6.33 -10.71
CA GLU A 188 0.63 -6.58 -10.41
C GLU A 188 -0.29 -5.65 -11.20
N LEU A 189 0.08 -4.37 -11.32
CA LEU A 189 -0.63 -3.42 -12.17
C LEU A 189 -0.59 -3.87 -13.61
N THR A 190 0.57 -4.22 -14.15
CA THR A 190 0.70 -4.66 -15.54
C THR A 190 -0.15 -5.91 -15.80
N SER A 191 -0.09 -6.90 -14.90
CA SER A 191 -0.92 -8.11 -14.98
C SER A 191 -2.41 -7.82 -14.88
N HIS A 192 -2.82 -6.88 -14.04
CA HIS A 192 -4.21 -6.45 -13.94
C HIS A 192 -4.66 -5.57 -15.11
N ILE A 193 -3.75 -4.88 -15.81
CA ILE A 193 -4.07 -3.97 -16.93
C ILE A 193 -4.23 -4.71 -18.25
N CYS A 194 -3.32 -5.65 -18.56
CA CYS A 194 -3.23 -6.29 -19.87
C CYS A 194 -4.51 -7.00 -20.37
N PRO A 195 -5.35 -7.61 -19.51
CA PRO A 195 -6.61 -8.18 -19.96
C PRO A 195 -7.61 -7.11 -20.45
N TRP A 196 -7.60 -5.92 -19.84
CA TRP A 196 -8.58 -4.86 -20.09
C TRP A 196 -8.21 -3.95 -21.24
N SER A 197 -6.92 -3.84 -21.57
CA SER A 197 -6.44 -3.03 -22.70
C SER A 197 -6.92 -3.52 -24.07
N LYS A 198 -7.54 -4.72 -24.15
CA LYS A 198 -8.11 -5.28 -25.37
C LYS A 198 -9.58 -4.87 -25.61
N MET A 199 -10.22 -4.15 -24.69
CA MET A 199 -11.61 -3.70 -24.84
C MET A 199 -11.69 -2.29 -25.45
N PRO A 200 -12.33 -2.08 -26.62
CA PRO A 200 -12.15 -0.84 -27.39
C PRO A 200 -12.85 0.43 -26.89
N SER A 201 -13.49 0.51 -25.71
CA SER A 201 -14.47 1.60 -25.49
C SER A 201 -14.71 2.14 -24.07
N GLN A 202 -13.84 1.91 -23.10
CA GLN A 202 -14.03 2.52 -21.76
C GLN A 202 -12.78 3.23 -21.24
N ARG A 203 -12.98 4.44 -20.71
CA ARG A 203 -11.98 5.18 -19.93
C ARG A 203 -11.69 4.38 -18.66
N PHE A 204 -10.60 3.62 -18.65
CA PHE A 204 -10.17 2.89 -17.46
C PHE A 204 -9.64 3.85 -16.40
N HIS A 205 -10.48 4.20 -15.42
CA HIS A 205 -10.04 4.84 -14.19
C HIS A 205 -9.60 3.75 -13.20
N GLN A 206 -8.38 3.25 -13.37
CA GLN A 206 -7.84 2.24 -12.45
C GLN A 206 -7.49 2.86 -11.12
N THR A 207 -8.03 2.29 -10.05
CA THR A 207 -7.91 2.82 -8.70
C THR A 207 -7.09 1.86 -7.87
N ILE A 208 -5.92 2.29 -7.39
CA ILE A 208 -5.18 1.56 -6.34
C ILE A 208 -5.74 2.05 -5.03
N LEU A 209 -6.63 1.27 -4.43
CA LEU A 209 -7.17 1.68 -3.15
C LEU A 209 -6.20 1.26 -2.04
N VAL A 210 -5.58 2.25 -1.41
CA VAL A 210 -4.83 2.04 -0.17
C VAL A 210 -5.82 2.04 0.99
N ILE A 211 -5.81 0.98 1.77
CA ILE A 211 -6.66 0.81 2.95
C ILE A 211 -5.70 0.76 4.14
N PHE A 212 -5.79 1.72 5.07
CA PHE A 212 -5.04 1.66 6.34
C PHE A 212 -5.99 1.25 7.47
#